data_AF-B9TPV8-F1
#
_entry.id   AF-B9TPV8-F1
#
_cell.length_a   1.000
_cell.length_b   1.000
_cell.length_c   1.000
_cell.angle_alpha   90.00
_cell.angle_beta   90.00
_cell.angle_gamma   90.00
#
_symmetry.space_group_name_H-M   'P 1'
#
loop_
_entity.id
_entity.type
_entity.pdbx_description
1 polymer ?
#
loop_
_entity_poly.entity_id
_entity_poly.type
_entity_poly.pdbx_seq_one_letter_code
_entity_poly.pdbx_strand_id
1 'polypeptide(L)' 'MTLEATLERIHLAVEGPFTYADRVLTLRASMGAARCPEDWRDATALVECADTRMYEAKRARHGRDREFVDVRLPTR' A
#
# COMPACT_ATOMS: atom_id res chain seq x y z
N MET A 1 5.52 12.36 16.03
CA MET A 1 5.49 11.76 14.67
C MET A 1 4.03 11.59 14.29
N THR A 2 3.60 12.15 13.16
CA THR A 2 2.18 12.10 12.73
C THR A 2 1.89 10.80 11.97
N LEU A 3 0.60 10.50 11.77
CA LEU A 3 0.19 9.30 11.02
C LEU A 3 0.62 9.40 9.56
N GLU A 4 0.49 10.58 8.97
CA GLU A 4 0.86 10.90 7.60
C GLU A 4 2.36 10.75 7.39
N ALA A 5 3.18 11.30 8.30
CA ALA A 5 4.64 11.15 8.24
C ALA A 5 5.09 9.69 8.39
N THR A 6 4.32 8.87 9.11
CA THR A 6 4.59 7.43 9.23
C THR A 6 4.31 6.70 7.92
N LEU A 7 3.16 6.99 7.30
CA LEU A 7 2.80 6.44 6.00
C LEU A 7 3.81 6.86 4.92
N GLU A 8 4.21 8.13 4.89
CA GLU A 8 5.21 8.62 3.93
C GLU A 8 6.55 7.90 4.09
N ARG A 9 7.02 7.71 5.33
CA ARG A 9 8.27 6.97 5.58
C ARG A 9 8.19 5.51 5.11
N ILE A 10 7.07 4.83 5.34
CA ILE A 10 6.87 3.46 4.85
C ILE A 10 6.81 3.46 3.32
N HIS A 11 6.18 4.46 2.72
CA HIS A 11 6.10 4.61 1.28
C HIS A 11 7.50 4.70 0.65
N LEU A 12 8.33 5.60 1.16
CA LEU A 12 9.71 5.79 0.71
C LEU A 12 10.59 4.56 0.93
N ALA A 13 10.32 3.76 1.95
CA ALA A 13 11.04 2.53 2.21
C ALA A 13 10.66 1.38 1.26
N VAL A 14 9.43 1.41 0.72
CA VAL A 14 8.89 0.36 -0.17
C VAL A 14 9.01 0.73 -1.65
N GLU A 15 8.90 2.02 -1.99
CA GLU A 15 8.99 2.47 -3.38
C GLU A 15 10.42 2.36 -3.90
N GLY A 16 10.58 1.64 -5.00
CA GLY A 16 11.86 1.57 -5.69
C GLY A 16 12.08 0.26 -6.46
N PRO A 17 13.26 0.14 -7.09
CA PRO A 17 13.70 -1.09 -7.71
C PRO A 17 13.99 -2.14 -6.63
N PHE A 18 13.33 -3.28 -6.72
CA PHE A 18 13.54 -4.45 -5.88
C PHE A 18 14.13 -5.59 -6.71
N THR A 19 15.27 -6.12 -6.28
CA THR A 19 15.90 -7.24 -6.98
C THR A 19 15.33 -8.57 -6.48
N TYR A 20 14.73 -9.34 -7.38
CA TYR A 20 14.22 -10.68 -7.11
C TYR A 20 14.60 -11.63 -8.26
N ALA A 21 15.35 -12.70 -7.96
CA ALA A 21 15.75 -13.73 -8.92
C ALA A 21 16.28 -13.15 -10.26
N ASP A 22 17.28 -12.27 -10.16
CA ASP A 22 17.93 -11.56 -11.29
C ASP A 22 17.03 -10.61 -12.09
N ARG A 23 15.86 -10.25 -11.54
CA ARG A 23 14.95 -9.23 -12.10
C ARG A 23 14.88 -8.02 -11.20
N VAL A 24 14.77 -6.84 -11.81
CA VAL A 24 14.45 -5.60 -11.11
C VAL A 24 12.96 -5.34 -11.27
N LEU A 25 12.24 -5.33 -10.16
CA LEU A 25 10.81 -5.05 -10.08
C LEU A 25 10.61 -3.66 -9.51
N THR A 26 9.76 -2.84 -10.14
CA THR A 26 9.33 -1.58 -9.54
C THR A 26 8.21 -1.89 -8.54
N LEU A 27 8.51 -1.83 -7.24
CA LEU A 27 7.51 -2.00 -6.20
C LEU A 27 6.83 -0.67 -5.87
N ARG A 28 5.52 -0.74 -5.67
CA ARG A 28 4.67 0.35 -5.19
C ARG A 28 3.65 -0.22 -4.22
N ALA A 29 3.32 0.53 -3.18
CA ALA A 29 2.30 0.16 -2.21
C ALA A 29 1.20 1.21 -2.12
N SER A 30 -0.05 0.75 -2.21
CA SER A 30 -1.22 1.52 -1.78
C SER A 30 -1.44 1.26 -0.31
N MET A 31 -1.59 2.33 0.48
CA MET A 31 -1.77 2.24 1.93
C MET A 31 -2.96 3.09 2.36
N GLY A 32 -3.66 2.63 3.38
CA GLY A 32 -4.69 3.38 4.09
C GLY A 32 -4.43 3.28 5.58
N ALA A 33 -4.82 4.30 6.33
CA ALA A 33 -4.70 4.32 7.77
C ALA A 33 -5.90 5.00 8.41
N ALA A 34 -6.14 4.64 9.66
CA ALA A 34 -7.16 5.25 10.51
C ALA A 34 -6.60 5.47 11.92
N ARG A 35 -7.14 6.44 12.65
CA ARG A 35 -6.71 6.83 13.99
C ARG A 35 -7.89 6.88 14.95
N CYS A 36 -7.70 6.30 16.13
CA CYS A 36 -8.62 6.48 17.25
C CYS A 36 -8.18 7.70 18.08
N PRO A 37 -9.11 8.56 18.52
CA PRO A 37 -10.57 8.49 18.34
C PRO A 37 -11.11 9.25 17.11
N GLU A 38 -10.23 9.83 16.28
CA GLU A 38 -10.61 10.78 15.22
C GLU A 38 -11.46 10.16 14.12
N ASP A 39 -11.15 8.94 13.71
CA ASP A 39 -11.89 8.20 12.69
C ASP A 39 -12.97 7.34 13.35
N TRP A 40 -12.56 6.47 14.28
CA TRP A 40 -13.46 5.56 15.00
C TRP A 40 -12.91 5.21 16.38
N ARG A 41 -13.81 4.77 17.26
CA ARG A 41 -13.47 4.27 18.62
C ARG A 41 -13.53 2.75 18.73
N ASP A 42 -14.15 2.09 17.75
CA ASP A 42 -14.23 0.64 17.65
C ASP A 42 -13.11 0.09 16.77
N ALA A 43 -12.49 -1.01 17.18
CA ALA A 43 -11.36 -1.60 16.48
C ALA A 43 -11.72 -2.12 15.09
N THR A 44 -12.89 -2.75 14.95
CA THR A 44 -13.37 -3.26 13.66
C THR A 44 -13.62 -2.10 12.70
N ALA A 45 -14.28 -1.05 13.17
CA ALA A 45 -14.54 0.15 12.38
C ALA A 45 -13.24 0.87 11.95
N LEU A 46 -12.19 0.89 12.78
CA LEU A 46 -10.88 1.43 12.41
C LEU A 46 -10.22 0.62 11.28
N VAL A 47 -10.28 -0.70 11.36
CA VAL A 47 -9.72 -1.58 10.31
C VAL A 47 -10.48 -1.40 9.00
N GLU A 48 -11.81 -1.39 9.03
CA GLU A 48 -12.65 -1.15 7.85
C GLU A 48 -12.39 0.24 7.22
N CYS A 49 -12.18 1.26 8.06
CA CYS A 49 -11.83 2.59 7.61
C CYS A 49 -10.45 2.62 6.92
N ALA A 50 -9.45 1.97 7.50
CA ALA A 50 -8.11 1.87 6.92
C ALA A 50 -8.13 1.09 5.59
N ASP A 51 -8.87 -0.02 5.52
CA ASP A 51 -9.01 -0.82 4.30
C ASP A 51 -9.72 -0.04 3.18
N THR A 52 -10.81 0.66 3.50
CA THR A 52 -11.53 1.52 2.55
C THR A 52 -10.59 2.57 1.94
N ARG A 53 -9.82 3.29 2.77
CA ARG A 53 -8.84 4.29 2.32
C ARG A 53 -7.72 3.66 1.47
N MET A 54 -7.27 2.46 1.81
CA MET A 54 -6.29 1.72 1.02
C MET A 54 -6.84 1.40 -0.38
N TYR A 55 -8.08 0.92 -0.47
CA TYR A 55 -8.72 0.65 -1.76
C TYR A 55 -8.94 1.91 -2.59
N GLU A 56 -9.28 3.04 -1.97
CA GLU A 56 -9.35 4.34 -2.65
C GLU A 56 -8.00 4.72 -3.24
N ALA A 57 -6.92 4.64 -2.43
CA ALA A 57 -5.56 4.89 -2.89
C ALA A 57 -5.13 3.95 -4.02
N LYS A 58 -5.54 2.67 -3.96
CA LYS A 58 -5.28 1.66 -4.99
C LYS A 58 -6.03 1.96 -6.28
N ARG A 59 -7.30 2.35 -6.21
CA ARG A 59 -8.12 2.73 -7.38
C ARG A 59 -7.59 3.99 -8.06
N ALA A 60 -7.19 5.00 -7.29
CA ALA A 60 -6.57 6.22 -7.82
C ALA A 60 -5.24 5.96 -8.57
N ARG A 61 -4.54 4.86 -8.24
CA ARG A 61 -3.33 4.40 -8.94
C ARG A 61 -3.63 3.52 -10.16
N HIS A 62 -4.60 2.61 -10.09
CA HIS A 62 -4.93 1.68 -11.19
C HIS A 62 -5.44 2.32 -12.48
N GLY A 63 -5.84 3.60 -12.46
CA GLY A 63 -6.06 4.36 -13.69
C GLY A 63 -4.81 4.53 -14.56
N ARG A 64 -3.60 4.28 -14.03
CA ARG A 64 -2.30 4.52 -14.69
C ARG A 64 -1.47 3.27 -14.99
N ASP A 65 -1.64 2.17 -14.25
CA ASP A 65 -0.79 0.97 -14.34
C ASP A 65 -1.61 -0.26 -14.81
N ARG A 66 -2.11 -0.26 -16.05
CA ARG A 66 -2.83 -1.41 -16.66
C ARG A 66 -1.92 -2.55 -17.16
N GLU A 67 -0.65 -2.55 -16.77
CA GLU A 67 0.29 -3.62 -17.10
C GLU A 67 0.59 -4.43 -15.84
N PHE A 68 -0.39 -5.19 -15.37
CA PHE A 68 -0.10 -6.31 -14.46
C PHE A 68 0.68 -7.34 -15.25
N VAL A 69 2.01 -7.30 -15.14
CA VAL A 69 2.85 -8.44 -15.50
C VAL A 69 2.50 -9.54 -14.51
N ASP A 70 1.92 -10.64 -14.99
CA ASP A 70 1.72 -11.87 -14.23
C ASP A 70 3.08 -12.37 -13.75
N VAL A 71 3.49 -11.97 -12.55
CA VAL A 71 4.66 -12.54 -11.89
C VAL A 71 4.24 -13.91 -11.36
N ARG A 72 4.26 -14.92 -12.24
CA ARG A 72 4.41 -16.30 -11.79
C ARG A 72 5.74 -16.40 -11.06
N LEU A 73 5.70 -16.31 -9.73
CA LEU A 73 6.85 -16.62 -8.90
C LEU A 73 7.22 -18.08 -9.16
N PRO A 74 8.47 -18.41 -9.55
CA PRO A 74 8.86 -19.79 -9.73
C PRO A 74 8.75 -20.50 -8.38
N THR A 75 7.86 -21.49 -8.31
CA THR A 75 7.82 -22.46 -7.22
C THR A 75 9.15 -23.21 -7.23
N ARG A 76 9.95 -22.98 -6.18
CA ARG A 76 10.97 -23.94 -5.78
C ARG A 76 10.32 -25.06 -4.97
#